data_AF-A0A931DA90-F1
#
_entry.id   AF-A0A931DA90-F1
#
_cell.length_a   1.000
_cell.length_b   1.000
_cell.length_c   1.000
_cell.angle_alpha   90.00
_cell.angle_beta   90.00
_cell.angle_gamma   90.00
#
_symmetry.space_group_name_H-M   'P 1'
#
loop_
_entity.id
_entity.type
_entity.pdbx_description
1 polymer ?
#
loop_
_entity_poly.entity_id
_entity_poly.type
_entity_poly.pdbx_seq_one_letter_code
_entity_poly.pdbx_strand_id
1 'polypeptide(L)'
;MRPDRPTPLRWRRSGYCQTNNGCVEVARSEGPGGPSAALRDGTLPESGAVLSLTPAGWRSFLTAVRAGAFDRPPQAGPPPASSPASSPSGRAATRP
;
A
#
# COMPACT_ATOMS: atom_id res chain seq x y z
N MET A 1 -40.71 7.33 4.06
CA MET A 1 -39.88 7.43 2.83
C MET A 1 -38.44 7.12 3.23
N ARG A 2 -37.89 5.96 2.85
CA ARG A 2 -36.50 5.59 3.21
C ARG A 2 -35.58 6.04 2.08
N PRO A 3 -34.65 7.00 2.29
CA PRO A 3 -33.69 7.36 1.27
C PRO A 3 -32.62 6.27 1.16
N ASP A 4 -32.13 6.11 -0.07
CA ASP A 4 -30.97 5.30 -0.46
C ASP A 4 -31.02 3.80 -0.18
N ARG A 5 -31.61 3.08 -1.15
CA ARG A 5 -31.11 1.75 -1.47
C ARG A 5 -29.86 1.97 -2.34
N PRO A 6 -28.64 1.66 -1.87
CA PRO A 6 -27.45 1.87 -2.67
C PRO A 6 -27.58 1.07 -3.95
N THR A 7 -27.42 1.72 -5.09
CA THR A 7 -27.37 1.01 -6.38
C THR A 7 -26.16 0.07 -6.31
N PRO A 8 -26.31 -1.23 -6.68
CA PRO A 8 -25.20 -2.15 -6.61
C PRO A 8 -24.04 -1.66 -7.48
N LEU A 9 -22.85 -1.55 -6.87
CA LEU A 9 -21.65 -1.08 -7.55
C LEU A 9 -21.26 -2.06 -8.67
N ARG A 10 -21.05 -1.51 -9.86
CA ARG A 10 -20.59 -2.30 -11.03
C ARG A 10 -19.06 -2.32 -11.05
N TRP A 11 -18.49 -3.32 -10.38
CA TRP A 11 -17.05 -3.52 -10.28
C TRP A 11 -16.41 -3.91 -11.62
N ARG A 12 -15.28 -3.29 -11.92
CA ARG A 12 -14.41 -3.63 -13.04
C ARG A 12 -13.05 -4.03 -12.48
N ARG A 13 -12.65 -5.27 -12.76
CA ARG A 13 -11.36 -5.81 -12.34
C ARG A 13 -10.24 -5.37 -13.26
N SER A 14 -9.09 -5.05 -12.69
CA SER A 14 -7.85 -4.81 -13.46
C SER A 14 -7.37 -6.11 -14.12
N GLY A 15 -6.91 -6.01 -15.37
CA GLY A 15 -6.21 -7.11 -16.05
C GLY A 15 -4.72 -7.21 -15.70
N TYR A 16 -4.17 -6.20 -15.01
CA TYR A 16 -2.76 -6.14 -14.60
C TYR A 16 -2.59 -6.64 -13.17
N CYS A 17 -2.85 -7.93 -12.95
CA CYS A 17 -2.59 -8.61 -11.68
C CYS A 17 -1.97 -9.98 -11.94
N GLN A 18 -0.89 -10.30 -11.20
CA GLN A 18 -0.28 -11.62 -11.27
C GLN A 18 -1.11 -12.67 -10.52
N THR A 19 -0.73 -13.93 -10.67
CA THR A 19 -1.46 -15.16 -10.27
C THR A 19 -2.01 -15.21 -8.83
N ASN A 20 -1.61 -14.33 -7.93
CA ASN A 20 -2.03 -14.33 -6.52
C ASN A 20 -3.31 -13.53 -6.21
N ASN A 21 -4.21 -13.35 -7.18
CA ASN A 21 -5.53 -12.73 -7.00
C ASN A 21 -5.56 -11.28 -6.43
N GLY A 22 -4.43 -10.61 -6.25
CA GLY A 22 -4.29 -9.22 -5.77
C GLY A 22 -4.74 -8.16 -6.79
N CYS A 23 -5.79 -8.43 -7.55
CA CYS A 23 -6.29 -7.53 -8.58
C CYS A 23 -7.03 -6.37 -7.95
N VAL A 24 -6.73 -5.14 -8.36
CA VAL A 24 -7.54 -3.99 -7.96
C VAL A 24 -8.87 -4.02 -8.74
N GLU A 25 -9.97 -3.75 -8.05
CA GLU A 25 -11.29 -3.58 -8.64
C GLU A 25 -11.78 -2.15 -8.41
N VAL A 26 -12.39 -1.56 -9.44
CA VAL A 26 -12.87 -0.18 -9.42
C VAL A 26 -14.33 -0.09 -9.84
N ALA A 27 -15.09 0.80 -9.22
CA ALA A 27 -16.48 1.09 -9.59
C ALA A 27 -16.75 2.59 -9.53
N ARG A 28 -17.72 3.06 -10.32
CA ARG A 28 -18.31 4.39 -10.13
C ARG A 28 -19.34 4.27 -9.01
N SER A 29 -19.32 5.21 -8.07
CA SER A 29 -20.20 5.27 -6.91
C SER A 29 -20.74 6.69 -6.72
N GLU A 30 -21.72 6.83 -5.84
CA GLU A 30 -22.16 8.14 -5.32
C GLU A 30 -21.74 8.22 -3.85
N GLY A 31 -21.15 9.35 -3.47
CA GLY A 31 -20.73 9.64 -2.10
C GLY A 31 -21.44 10.87 -1.54
N PRO A 32 -21.17 11.26 -0.28
CA PRO A 32 -21.82 12.41 0.36
C PRO A 32 -21.67 13.74 -0.38
N GLY A 33 -20.63 13.87 -1.21
CA GLY A 33 -20.33 15.04 -2.03
C GLY A 33 -20.60 14.87 -3.53
N GLY A 34 -21.34 13.82 -3.93
CA GLY A 34 -21.64 13.50 -5.33
C GLY A 34 -20.76 12.38 -5.91
N PRO A 35 -20.51 12.39 -7.24
CA PRO A 35 -19.90 11.27 -7.94
C PRO A 35 -18.55 10.90 -7.37
N SER A 36 -18.32 9.62 -7.14
CA SER A 36 -17.11 9.09 -6.52
C SER A 36 -16.58 7.86 -7.27
N ALA A 37 -15.32 7.54 -7.03
CA ALA A 37 -14.67 6.32 -7.48
C ALA A 37 -14.40 5.43 -6.26
N ALA A 38 -14.95 4.22 -6.29
CA ALA A 38 -14.70 3.20 -5.28
C ALA A 38 -13.57 2.28 -5.77
N LEU A 39 -12.62 1.97 -4.89
CA LEU A 39 -11.52 1.03 -5.10
C LEU A 39 -11.52 -0.03 -4.01
N ARG A 40 -11.21 -1.26 -4.38
CA ARG A 40 -10.91 -2.33 -3.44
C ARG A 40 -9.85 -3.28 -3.98
N ASP A 41 -9.26 -4.05 -3.09
CA ASP A 41 -8.48 -5.24 -3.43
C ASP A 41 -9.44 -6.40 -3.71
N GLY A 42 -9.28 -7.06 -4.86
CA GLY A 42 -10.13 -8.15 -5.33
C GLY A 42 -9.95 -9.47 -4.58
N THR A 43 -8.98 -9.56 -3.67
CA THR A 43 -8.88 -10.63 -2.67
C THR A 43 -9.82 -10.41 -1.50
N LEU A 44 -10.31 -9.18 -1.29
CA LEU A 44 -11.20 -8.88 -0.17
C LEU A 44 -12.64 -9.31 -0.48
N PRO A 45 -13.39 -9.78 0.54
CA PRO A 45 -14.81 -10.10 0.39
C PRO A 45 -15.62 -8.82 0.10
N GLU A 46 -16.90 -8.97 -0.22
CA GLU A 46 -17.79 -7.82 -0.50
C GLU A 46 -17.90 -6.83 0.67
N SER A 47 -17.75 -7.31 1.90
CA SER A 47 -17.69 -6.51 3.13
C SER A 47 -16.32 -5.91 3.42
N GLY A 48 -15.34 -6.14 2.54
CA GLY A 48 -13.98 -5.64 2.67
C GLY A 48 -13.89 -4.11 2.59
N ALA A 49 -12.73 -3.58 2.96
CA ALA A 49 -12.49 -2.15 2.92
C ALA A 49 -12.56 -1.60 1.49
N VAL A 50 -13.33 -0.51 1.32
CA VAL A 50 -13.46 0.23 0.07
C VAL A 50 -12.93 1.65 0.26
N LEU A 51 -11.95 2.04 -0.55
CA LEU A 51 -11.51 3.41 -0.64
C LEU A 51 -12.43 4.18 -1.59
N SER A 52 -13.03 5.27 -1.13
CA SER A 52 -13.88 6.15 -1.96
C SER A 52 -13.20 7.49 -2.18
N LEU A 53 -13.05 7.90 -3.44
CA LEU A 53 -12.37 9.13 -3.83
C LEU A 53 -13.31 10.00 -4.68
N THR A 54 -13.30 11.30 -4.44
CA THR A 54 -13.94 12.27 -5.35
C THR A 54 -13.25 12.27 -6.72
N PRO A 55 -13.82 12.87 -7.78
CA PRO A 55 -13.19 12.88 -9.10
C PRO A 55 -11.87 13.66 -9.12
N ALA A 56 -11.73 14.66 -8.25
CA ALA A 56 -10.47 15.36 -8.03
C ALA A 56 -9.47 14.47 -7.28
N GLY A 57 -9.91 13.83 -6.18
CA GLY A 57 -9.08 12.91 -5.41
C GLY A 57 -8.56 11.73 -6.25
N TRP A 58 -9.39 11.17 -7.12
CA TRP A 58 -9.01 10.11 -8.07
C TRP A 58 -7.87 10.54 -8.99
N ARG A 59 -7.94 11.74 -9.57
CA ARG A 59 -6.88 12.27 -10.45
C ARG A 59 -5.58 12.49 -9.70
N SER A 60 -5.65 13.07 -8.50
CA SER A 60 -4.48 13.29 -7.64
C SER A 60 -3.85 11.96 -7.22
N PHE A 61 -4.68 10.99 -6.83
CA PHE A 61 -4.23 9.65 -6.46
C PHE A 61 -3.50 8.96 -7.60
N LEU A 62 -4.07 8.93 -8.81
CA LEU A 62 -3.40 8.33 -9.98
C LEU A 62 -2.09 9.04 -10.33
N THR A 63 -2.02 10.36 -10.15
CA THR A 63 -0.78 11.12 -10.36
C THR A 63 0.30 10.69 -9.37
N ALA A 64 -0.04 10.58 -8.08
CA ALA A 64 0.87 10.13 -7.03
C ALA A 64 1.33 8.68 -7.23
N VAL A 65 0.42 7.77 -7.62
CA VAL A 65 0.75 6.38 -7.94
C VAL A 65 1.75 6.31 -9.09
N ARG A 66 1.52 7.06 -10.18
CA ARG A 66 2.46 7.10 -11.32
C ARG A 66 3.82 7.69 -10.96
N ALA A 67 3.86 8.57 -9.96
CA ALA A 67 5.10 9.14 -9.44
C ALA A 67 5.83 8.19 -8.46
N GLY A 68 5.30 7.00 -8.19
CA GLY A 68 5.90 6.05 -7.24
C GLY A 68 5.78 6.48 -5.78
N ALA A 69 4.88 7.40 -5.45
CA ALA A 69 4.77 7.97 -4.11
C ALA A 69 4.40 6.95 -3.02
N PHE A 70 3.88 5.79 -3.43
CA PHE A 70 3.46 4.70 -2.54
C PHE A 70 4.33 3.45 -2.69
N ASP A 71 5.42 3.52 -3.47
CA ASP A 71 6.32 2.38 -3.62
C ASP A 71 7.06 2.12 -2.32
N ARG A 72 7.18 0.85 -1.94
CA ARG A 72 7.89 0.47 -0.73
C ARG A 72 9.36 0.85 -0.90
N PRO A 73 9.95 1.69 -0.03
CA PRO A 73 11.40 1.85 -0.03
C PRO A 73 12.05 0.49 0.24
N PRO A 74 13.25 0.22 -0.30
CA PRO A 74 13.98 -0.99 0.03
C PRO A 74 14.10 -1.05 1.55
N GLN A 75 13.61 -2.13 2.14
CA GLN A 75 13.68 -2.30 3.57
C GLN A 75 15.16 -2.38 3.91
N ALA A 76 15.68 -1.36 4.60
CA ALA A 76 17.01 -1.44 5.14
C ALA A 76 17.04 -2.71 6.00
N GLY A 77 17.86 -3.68 5.62
CA GLY A 77 18.14 -4.82 6.48
C GLY A 77 18.60 -4.32 7.86
N PRO A 78 18.57 -5.18 8.90
CA PRO A 78 19.14 -4.79 10.18
C PRO A 78 20.53 -4.20 9.93
N PRO A 79 20.89 -3.06 10.57
CA PRO A 79 22.22 -2.48 10.38
C PRO A 79 23.25 -3.59 10.64
N PRO A 80 24.34 -3.68 9.84
CA PRO A 80 25.36 -4.68 10.10
C PRO A 80 25.77 -4.52 11.57
N ALA A 81 25.73 -5.63 12.32
CA ALA A 81 26.09 -5.60 13.73
C ALA A 81 27.45 -4.91 13.84
N SER A 82 27.49 -3.77 14.53
CA SER A 82 28.72 -3.04 14.80
C SER A 82 29.72 -4.06 15.35
N SER A 83 30.74 -4.37 14.56
CA SER A 83 31.79 -5.28 14.99
C SER A 83 32.35 -4.73 16.30
N PRO A 84 32.38 -5.50 17.40
CA PRO A 84 33.07 -5.02 18.58
C PRO A 84 34.53 -4.87 18.19
N ALA A 85 35.06 -3.65 18.39
CA ALA A 85 36.47 -3.36 18.21
C ALA A 85 37.29 -4.42 18.95
N SER A 86 38.17 -5.10 18.21
CA SER A 86 39.10 -6.06 18.79
C SER A 86 40.01 -5.31 19.78
N SER A 87 39.78 -5.50 21.08
CA SER A 87 40.72 -5.07 22.12
C SER A 87 42.06 -5.79 21.88
N PRO A 88 43.19 -5.07 21.71
CA PRO A 88 44.48 -5.73 21.74
C PRO A 88 44.78 -6.13 23.19
N SER A 89 44.65 -7.42 23.48
CA SER A 89 45.15 -8.01 24.71
C SER A 89 46.67 -8.03 24.64
N GLY A 90 47.29 -6.93 25.06
CA GLY A 90 48.74 -6.79 25.12
C GLY A 90 49.33 -7.74 26.16
N ARG A 91 49.94 -8.84 25.69
CA ARG A 91 50.86 -9.66 26.48
C ARG A 91 52.12 -8.84 26.78
N ALA A 92 52.25 -8.34 28.01
CA ALA A 92 53.54 -7.90 28.52
C ALA A 92 54.31 -9.14 29.00
N ALA A 93 55.26 -9.60 28.18
CA ALA A 93 56.29 -10.55 28.58
C ALA A 93 57.65 -9.97 28.21
N THR A 94 58.38 -9.42 29.18
CA THR A 94 59.85 -9.44 29.13
C THR A 94 60.43 -9.30 30.55
N ARG A 95 61.26 -10.29 30.91
CA ARG A 95 62.20 -10.35 32.03
C ARG A 95 63.29 -9.25 31.89
N PRO A 96 64.03 -8.94 32.96
CA PRO A 96 65.25 -9.69 33.32
C PRO A 96 65.12 -10.50 34.61
#